data_AF-A0A2S4Y0P7-F1
#
_entry.id   AF-A0A2S4Y0P7-F1
#
_cell.length_a   1.000
_cell.length_b   1.000
_cell.length_c   1.000
_cell.angle_alpha   90.00
_cell.angle_beta   90.00
_cell.angle_gamma   90.00
#
_symmetry.space_group_name_H-M   'P 1'
#
loop_
_entity.id
_entity.type
_entity.pdbx_description
1 polymer ?
#
loop_
_entity_poly.entity_id
_entity_poly.type
_entity_poly.pdbx_seq_one_letter_code
_entity_poly.pdbx_strand_id
1 'polypeptide(L)'
;MNQRRPRRRAPRPPEGTPAPAELAGMARSGLAAAARVARWADAALGPGRHGATADGKATLSDATAERAARDLGLTVDQVRADWDIARLAGLVEVHGDSARPGWRLRAWNRDDSAVLRGWVALFDAWSLAHPEPGDQEPAAVAEVVSAMPQVLSFLQL
;
A
#
# COMPACT_ATOMS: atom_id res chain seq x y z
N MET A 1 -38.63 -16.95 7.32
CA MET A 1 -38.01 -17.36 6.03
C MET A 1 -36.93 -16.33 5.67
N ASN A 2 -35.65 -16.63 5.92
CA ASN A 2 -34.54 -15.74 5.58
C ASN A 2 -34.16 -15.94 4.11
N GLN A 3 -34.62 -15.04 3.23
CA GLN A 3 -34.16 -15.03 1.85
C GLN A 3 -32.71 -14.51 1.79
N ARG A 4 -31.76 -15.41 1.55
CA ARG A 4 -30.39 -15.04 1.18
C ARG A 4 -30.45 -14.34 -0.18
N ARG A 5 -30.15 -13.03 -0.22
CA ARG A 5 -29.92 -12.30 -1.48
C ARG A 5 -28.87 -13.05 -2.32
N PRO A 6 -29.11 -13.32 -3.61
CA PRO A 6 -28.11 -13.91 -4.49
C PRO A 6 -26.88 -12.99 -4.54
N ARG A 7 -25.69 -13.55 -4.30
CA ARG A 7 -24.43 -12.82 -4.48
C ARG A 7 -24.29 -12.47 -5.96
N ARG A 8 -24.39 -11.18 -6.29
CA ARG A 8 -24.10 -10.66 -7.64
C ARG A 8 -22.67 -11.07 -7.99
N ARG A 9 -22.49 -11.85 -9.06
CA ARG A 9 -21.16 -12.21 -9.54
C ARG A 9 -20.44 -10.93 -9.95
N ALA A 10 -19.16 -10.82 -9.57
CA ALA A 10 -18.33 -9.72 -10.04
C ALA A 10 -18.30 -9.74 -11.58
N PRO A 11 -18.33 -8.57 -12.24
CA PRO A 11 -18.19 -8.49 -13.68
C PRO A 11 -16.89 -9.16 -14.11
N ARG A 12 -16.91 -9.80 -15.29
CA ARG A 12 -15.71 -10.40 -15.87
C ARG A 12 -14.70 -9.27 -16.15
N PRO A 13 -13.41 -9.44 -15.82
CA PRO A 13 -12.40 -8.46 -16.16
C PRO A 13 -12.37 -8.19 -17.67
N PRO A 14 -11.96 -6.98 -18.09
CA PRO A 14 -11.71 -6.67 -19.50
C PRO A 14 -10.79 -7.69 -20.15
N GLU A 15 -10.98 -7.90 -21.45
CA GLU A 15 -10.10 -8.76 -22.25
C GLU A 15 -8.65 -8.26 -22.18
N GLY A 16 -7.69 -9.18 -22.05
CA GLY A 16 -6.27 -8.86 -21.87
C GLY A 16 -5.85 -8.55 -20.43
N THR A 17 -6.76 -8.55 -19.44
CA THR A 17 -6.36 -8.40 -18.03
C THR A 17 -5.48 -9.59 -17.61
N PRO A 18 -4.26 -9.36 -17.07
CA PRO A 18 -3.39 -10.43 -16.59
C PRO A 18 -4.04 -11.30 -15.52
N ALA A 19 -3.53 -12.53 -15.35
CA ALA A 19 -4.08 -13.44 -14.35
C ALA A 19 -3.90 -12.87 -12.93
N PRO A 20 -4.79 -13.19 -11.96
CA PRO A 20 -4.68 -12.66 -10.60
C PRO A 20 -3.31 -12.89 -9.93
N ALA A 21 -2.66 -14.01 -10.21
CA ALA A 21 -1.33 -14.32 -9.69
C ALA A 21 -0.23 -13.40 -10.27
N GLU A 22 -0.34 -13.05 -11.56
CA GLU A 22 0.59 -12.12 -12.22
C GLU A 22 0.42 -10.71 -11.66
N LEU A 23 -0.83 -10.25 -11.53
CA LEU A 23 -1.15 -8.97 -10.88
C LEU A 23 -0.65 -8.94 -9.44
N ALA A 24 -0.81 -10.04 -8.69
CA ALA A 24 -0.29 -10.13 -7.33
C ALA A 24 1.24 -10.12 -7.30
N GLY A 25 1.91 -10.73 -8.28
CA GLY A 25 3.36 -10.62 -8.47
C GLY A 25 3.80 -9.17 -8.66
N MET A 26 3.15 -8.43 -9.56
CA MET A 26 3.42 -7.00 -9.79
C MET A 26 3.21 -6.17 -8.52
N ALA A 27 2.09 -6.40 -7.83
CA ALA A 27 1.79 -5.71 -6.58
C ALA A 27 2.82 -6.02 -5.48
N ARG A 28 3.30 -7.27 -5.40
CA ARG A 28 4.39 -7.64 -4.48
C ARG A 28 5.68 -6.91 -4.80
N SER A 29 6.03 -6.80 -6.07
CA SER A 29 7.22 -6.06 -6.50
C SER A 29 7.11 -4.58 -6.13
N GLY A 30 5.97 -3.93 -6.41
CA GLY A 30 5.79 -2.51 -6.10
C GLY A 30 5.71 -2.20 -4.60
N LEU A 31 5.18 -3.11 -3.77
CA LEU A 31 5.10 -2.94 -2.32
C LEU A 31 6.26 -3.61 -1.57
N ALA A 32 7.30 -4.10 -2.25
CA ALA A 32 8.37 -4.87 -1.62
C ALA A 32 9.12 -4.07 -0.54
N ALA A 33 9.38 -2.78 -0.81
CA ALA A 33 10.08 -1.88 0.10
C ALA A 33 9.25 -1.58 1.36
N ALA A 34 7.97 -1.25 1.19
CA ALA A 34 7.01 -1.11 2.27
C ALA A 34 6.86 -2.40 3.10
N ALA A 35 6.77 -3.57 2.47
CA ALA A 35 6.68 -4.84 3.16
C ALA A 35 7.96 -5.18 3.94
N ARG A 36 9.13 -4.74 3.47
CA ARG A 36 10.40 -4.87 4.20
C ARG A 36 10.40 -4.01 5.47
N VAL A 37 9.99 -2.75 5.38
CA VAL A 37 9.87 -1.88 6.58
C VAL A 37 8.83 -2.44 7.56
N ALA A 38 7.69 -2.94 7.06
CA ALA A 38 6.66 -3.56 7.90
C ALA A 38 7.17 -4.80 8.65
N ARG A 39 7.96 -5.67 7.99
CA ARG A 39 8.60 -6.83 8.62
C ARG A 39 9.67 -6.43 9.64
N TRP A 40 10.46 -5.40 9.33
CA TRP A 40 11.40 -4.85 10.31
C TRP A 40 10.66 -4.36 11.55
N ALA A 41 9.58 -3.61 11.37
CA ALA A 41 8.79 -3.09 12.49
C ALA A 41 8.22 -4.22 13.35
N ASP A 42 7.69 -5.29 12.75
CA ASP A 42 7.21 -6.47 13.48
C ASP A 42 8.32 -7.10 14.34
N ALA A 43 9.52 -7.30 13.76
CA ALA A 43 10.65 -7.88 14.47
C ALA A 43 11.27 -6.94 15.53
N ALA A 44 11.33 -5.65 15.24
CA ALA A 44 12.07 -4.66 16.00
C ALA A 44 11.23 -3.96 17.09
N LEU A 45 9.90 -3.92 16.92
CA LEU A 45 8.94 -3.18 17.75
C LEU A 45 7.87 -4.08 18.40
N GLY A 46 8.07 -5.41 18.39
CA GLY A 46 7.12 -6.39 18.91
C GLY A 46 6.67 -6.18 20.38
N PRO A 47 5.69 -6.97 20.87
CA PRO A 47 4.98 -6.72 22.11
C PRO A 47 5.92 -6.47 23.30
N GLY A 48 5.83 -5.28 23.90
CA GLY A 48 6.65 -4.87 25.06
C GLY A 48 7.90 -4.05 24.73
N ARG A 49 8.20 -3.80 23.45
CA ARG A 49 9.23 -2.83 23.03
C ARG A 49 8.51 -1.60 22.48
N HIS A 50 8.76 -0.43 23.06
CA HIS A 50 8.11 0.82 22.71
C HIS A 50 8.38 1.21 21.25
N GLY A 51 7.56 0.72 20.33
CA GLY A 51 7.42 1.24 18.97
C GLY A 51 6.48 2.43 18.96
N ALA A 52 6.85 3.48 19.70
CA ALA A 52 6.06 4.70 19.83
C ALA A 52 6.03 5.44 18.49
N THR A 53 4.84 5.51 17.90
CA THR A 53 4.49 6.58 16.97
C THR A 53 4.47 7.88 17.78
N ALA A 54 5.19 8.91 17.32
CA ALA A 54 5.54 10.05 18.19
C ALA A 54 4.33 10.86 18.68
N ASP A 55 3.27 10.95 17.87
CA ASP A 55 2.24 11.99 18.04
C ASP A 55 0.78 11.49 17.86
N GLY A 56 0.53 10.18 17.97
CA GLY A 56 -0.79 9.60 17.67
C GLY A 56 -1.23 9.71 16.18
N LYS A 57 -0.41 10.34 15.33
CA LYS A 57 -0.60 10.52 13.88
C LYS A 57 -0.11 9.33 13.03
N ALA A 58 0.18 8.20 13.65
CA ALA A 58 0.68 6.99 12.98
C ALA A 58 1.99 7.17 12.18
N THR A 59 2.78 8.21 12.49
CA THR A 59 4.11 8.47 11.96
C THR A 59 5.20 7.84 12.83
N LEU A 60 6.29 7.36 12.22
CA LEU A 60 7.46 6.90 12.95
C LEU A 60 8.10 8.06 13.71
N SER A 61 8.48 7.82 14.97
CA SER A 61 9.36 8.75 15.70
C SER A 61 10.74 8.82 15.04
N ASP A 62 11.41 9.97 15.17
CA ASP A 62 12.74 10.21 14.59
C ASP A 62 13.74 9.10 14.97
N ALA A 63 13.81 8.77 16.25
CA ALA A 63 14.68 7.71 16.76
C ALA A 63 14.37 6.33 16.14
N THR A 64 13.09 6.02 15.92
CA THR A 64 12.68 4.76 15.29
C THR A 64 13.03 4.75 13.81
N ALA A 65 12.84 5.87 13.12
CA ALA A 65 13.17 6.01 11.70
C ALA A 65 14.70 5.93 11.46
N GLU A 66 15.51 6.56 12.31
CA GLU A 66 16.98 6.46 12.26
C GLU A 66 17.47 5.05 12.55
N ARG A 67 16.85 4.36 13.51
CA ARG A 67 17.18 2.96 13.79
C ARG A 67 16.84 2.07 12.59
N ALA A 68 15.64 2.20 12.03
CA ALA A 68 15.24 1.46 10.83
C ALA A 68 16.17 1.72 9.65
N ALA A 69 16.54 2.99 9.43
CA ALA A 69 17.47 3.39 8.37
C ALA A 69 18.81 2.66 8.49
N ARG A 70 19.38 2.61 9.72
CA ARG A 70 20.61 1.87 10.00
C ARG A 70 20.43 0.37 9.81
N ASP A 71 19.39 -0.23 10.39
CA ASP A 71 19.15 -1.67 10.34
C ASP A 71 18.87 -2.18 8.92
N LEU A 72 18.26 -1.35 8.06
CA LEU A 72 17.86 -1.69 6.70
C LEU A 72 18.81 -1.18 5.61
N GLY A 73 19.81 -0.36 5.98
CA GLY A 73 20.71 0.28 5.02
C GLY A 73 20.00 1.26 4.08
N LEU A 74 19.02 2.00 4.60
CA LEU A 74 18.21 2.99 3.86
C LEU A 74 18.43 4.39 4.43
N THR A 75 17.99 5.43 3.71
CA THR A 75 17.88 6.76 4.30
C THR A 75 16.64 6.86 5.19
N VAL A 76 16.64 7.83 6.12
CA VAL A 76 15.48 8.09 6.99
C VAL A 76 14.24 8.44 6.16
N ASP A 77 14.40 9.21 5.08
CA ASP A 77 13.30 9.60 4.20
C ASP A 77 12.70 8.40 3.47
N GLN A 78 13.54 7.48 2.97
CA GLN A 78 13.08 6.23 2.36
C GLN A 78 12.27 5.38 3.33
N VAL A 79 12.73 5.26 4.59
CA VAL A 79 12.01 4.55 5.64
C VAL A 79 10.64 5.17 5.90
N ARG A 80 10.56 6.50 6.00
CA ARG A 80 9.30 7.21 6.25
C ARG A 80 8.31 7.02 5.10
N ALA A 81 8.79 7.14 3.86
CA ALA A 81 7.96 6.90 2.68
C ALA A 81 7.44 5.46 2.63
N ASP A 82 8.32 4.48 2.81
CA ASP A 82 7.96 3.06 2.82
C ASP A 82 7.01 2.71 3.98
N TRP A 83 7.15 3.37 5.14
CA TRP A 83 6.25 3.24 6.28
C TRP A 83 4.84 3.73 5.96
N ASP A 84 4.72 4.91 5.35
CA ASP A 84 3.42 5.47 4.96
C ASP A 84 2.73 4.58 3.92
N ILE A 85 3.49 4.10 2.92
CA ILE A 85 2.97 3.12 1.94
C ILE A 85 2.51 1.84 2.66
N ALA A 86 3.28 1.32 3.63
CA ALA A 86 2.91 0.14 4.40
C ALA A 86 1.62 0.35 5.22
N ARG A 87 1.42 1.54 5.77
CA ARG A 87 0.20 1.92 6.51
C ARG A 87 -1.01 1.99 5.58
N LEU A 88 -0.87 2.67 4.44
CA LEU A 88 -1.95 2.82 3.46
C LEU A 88 -2.34 1.48 2.81
N ALA A 89 -1.35 0.62 2.52
CA ALA A 89 -1.59 -0.73 2.00
C ALA A 89 -2.11 -1.71 3.08
N GLY A 90 -2.21 -1.30 4.35
CA GLY A 90 -2.66 -2.12 5.46
C GLY A 90 -1.70 -3.28 5.81
N LEU A 91 -0.40 -3.11 5.53
CA LEU A 91 0.66 -4.01 5.96
C LEU A 91 1.06 -3.75 7.42
N VAL A 92 0.86 -2.52 7.89
CA VAL A 92 1.01 -2.10 9.30
C VAL A 92 -0.32 -1.56 9.79
N GLU A 93 -0.71 -1.95 11.01
CA GLU A 93 -1.86 -1.42 11.71
C GLU A 93 -1.37 -0.65 12.95
N VAL A 94 -1.60 0.67 12.95
CA VAL A 94 -1.27 1.53 14.09
C VAL A 94 -2.45 1.56 15.07
N HIS A 95 -2.16 1.26 16.32
CA HIS A 95 -3.09 1.24 17.44
C HIS A 95 -2.54 2.16 18.54
N GLY A 96 -3.05 3.39 18.61
CA GLY A 96 -2.51 4.43 19.48
C GLY A 96 -1.03 4.64 19.22
N ASP A 97 -0.21 4.47 20.26
CA ASP A 97 1.25 4.65 20.20
C ASP A 97 1.99 3.36 19.83
N SER A 98 1.30 2.35 19.27
CA SER A 98 1.93 1.09 18.88
C SER A 98 1.63 0.75 17.43
N ALA A 99 2.61 0.18 16.75
CA ALA A 99 2.41 -0.39 15.42
C ALA A 99 2.51 -1.91 15.49
N ARG A 100 1.61 -2.58 14.79
CA ARG A 100 1.57 -4.05 14.71
C ARG A 100 1.54 -4.49 13.25
N PRO A 101 2.04 -5.70 12.93
CA PRO A 101 1.84 -6.29 11.62
C PRO A 101 0.34 -6.39 11.32
N GLY A 102 -0.07 -5.84 10.18
CA GLY A 102 -1.42 -6.00 9.67
C GLY A 102 -1.67 -7.43 9.22
N TRP A 103 -2.94 -7.85 9.17
CA TRP A 103 -3.26 -9.22 8.72
C TRP A 103 -2.80 -9.51 7.29
N ARG A 104 -2.70 -8.47 6.43
CA ARG A 104 -2.20 -8.58 5.05
C ARG A 104 -0.72 -8.92 5.00
N LEU A 105 0.09 -8.38 5.91
CA LEU A 105 1.50 -8.77 6.02
C LEU A 105 1.64 -10.24 6.39
N ARG A 106 0.79 -10.75 7.31
CA ARG A 106 0.74 -12.18 7.68
C ARG A 106 0.25 -13.10 6.55
N ALA A 107 -0.39 -12.54 5.53
CA ALA A 107 -0.90 -13.28 4.37
C ALA A 107 -0.03 -13.09 3.10
N TRP A 108 0.99 -12.24 3.17
CA TRP A 108 1.79 -11.75 2.05
C TRP A 108 2.25 -12.84 1.06
N ASN A 109 2.77 -13.95 1.57
CA ASN A 109 3.33 -15.03 0.75
C ASN A 109 2.30 -16.08 0.28
N ARG A 110 1.06 -16.04 0.79
CA ARG A 110 0.10 -17.16 0.64
C ARG A 110 -1.28 -16.77 0.12
N ASP A 111 -1.61 -15.48 0.10
CA ASP A 111 -2.92 -14.99 -0.33
C ASP A 111 -2.78 -13.82 -1.29
N ASP A 112 -2.87 -14.11 -2.59
CA ASP A 112 -2.84 -13.11 -3.66
C ASP A 112 -3.96 -12.09 -3.53
N SER A 113 -5.13 -12.50 -3.04
CA SER A 113 -6.26 -11.59 -2.85
C SER A 113 -6.00 -10.57 -1.73
N ALA A 114 -5.26 -10.96 -0.69
CA ALA A 114 -4.83 -10.05 0.36
C ALA A 114 -3.87 -8.98 -0.17
N VAL A 115 -2.91 -9.38 -1.02
CA VAL A 115 -1.95 -8.47 -1.65
C VAL A 115 -2.66 -7.49 -2.58
N LEU A 116 -3.52 -7.99 -3.48
CA LEU A 116 -4.27 -7.15 -4.42
C LEU A 116 -5.17 -6.14 -3.69
N ARG A 117 -5.83 -6.54 -2.59
CA ARG A 117 -6.61 -5.60 -1.77
C ARG A 117 -5.75 -4.55 -1.07
N GLY A 118 -4.49 -4.86 -0.73
CA GLY A 118 -3.55 -3.88 -0.19
C GLY A 118 -3.11 -2.86 -1.25
N TRP A 119 -2.82 -3.34 -2.46
CA TRP A 119 -2.52 -2.50 -3.62
C TRP A 119 -3.68 -1.54 -3.95
N VAL A 120 -4.91 -2.05 -4.02
CA VAL A 120 -6.11 -1.21 -4.25
C VAL A 120 -6.30 -0.19 -3.14
N ALA A 121 -6.15 -0.58 -1.87
CA ALA A 121 -6.29 0.36 -0.75
C ALA A 121 -5.29 1.52 -0.81
N LEU A 122 -4.07 1.29 -1.31
CA LEU A 122 -3.10 2.35 -1.54
C LEU A 122 -3.60 3.36 -2.59
N PHE A 123 -4.10 2.87 -3.74
CA PHE A 123 -4.67 3.73 -4.78
C PHE A 123 -5.92 4.47 -4.28
N ASP A 124 -6.81 3.81 -3.55
CA ASP A 124 -8.00 4.45 -2.97
C ASP A 124 -7.60 5.58 -2.00
N ALA A 125 -6.62 5.34 -1.13
CA ALA A 125 -6.13 6.37 -0.20
C ALA A 125 -5.47 7.54 -0.93
N TRP A 126 -4.73 7.28 -2.01
CA TRP A 126 -4.14 8.32 -2.83
C TRP A 126 -5.21 9.19 -3.52
N SER A 127 -6.22 8.56 -4.12
CA SER A 127 -7.34 9.24 -4.78
C SER A 127 -8.17 10.08 -3.81
N LEU A 128 -8.29 9.66 -2.54
CA LEU A 128 -8.95 10.44 -1.49
C LEU A 128 -8.11 11.65 -1.03
N ALA A 129 -6.78 11.50 -0.97
CA ALA A 129 -5.87 12.58 -0.59
C ALA A 129 -5.67 13.60 -1.71
N HIS A 130 -5.75 13.15 -2.96
CA HIS A 130 -5.64 13.97 -4.18
C HIS A 130 -6.94 13.84 -4.98
N PRO A 131 -8.02 14.49 -4.55
CA PRO A 131 -9.29 14.45 -5.26
C PRO A 131 -9.12 15.01 -6.68
N GLU A 132 -9.92 14.50 -7.61
CA GLU A 132 -9.97 14.98 -8.99
C GLU A 132 -10.20 16.51 -9.01
N PRO A 133 -9.46 17.28 -9.82
CA PRO A 133 -9.72 18.70 -9.98
C PRO A 133 -11.13 18.89 -10.54
N GLY A 134 -12.02 19.54 -9.79
CA GLY A 134 -13.46 19.60 -10.10
C GLY A 134 -13.85 20.32 -11.39
N ASP A 135 -12.91 21.00 -12.05
CA ASP A 135 -13.13 21.80 -13.26
C ASP A 135 -12.75 21.07 -14.56
N GLN A 136 -12.29 19.81 -14.47
CA GLN A 136 -11.87 19.03 -15.64
C GLN A 136 -12.98 18.11 -16.14
N GLU A 137 -13.20 18.11 -17.46
CA GLU A 137 -14.09 17.16 -18.11
C GLU A 137 -13.52 15.73 -18.01
N PRO A 138 -14.31 14.70 -17.66
CA PRO A 138 -13.83 13.32 -17.54
C PRO A 138 -13.12 12.78 -18.79
N ALA A 139 -13.51 13.28 -19.97
CA ALA A 139 -12.85 12.94 -21.23
C ALA A 139 -11.40 13.45 -21.29
N ALA A 140 -11.11 14.64 -20.76
CA ALA A 140 -9.77 15.20 -20.73
C ALA A 140 -8.85 14.37 -19.80
N VAL A 141 -9.37 13.90 -18.66
CA VAL A 141 -8.63 13.01 -17.75
C VAL A 141 -8.32 11.68 -18.45
N ALA A 142 -9.30 11.10 -19.15
CA ALA A 142 -9.10 9.86 -19.90
C ALA A 142 -8.05 10.00 -21.02
N GLU A 143 -8.03 11.13 -21.74
CA GLU A 143 -7.01 11.43 -22.74
C GLU A 143 -5.61 11.52 -22.12
N VAL A 144 -5.46 12.23 -21.00
CA VAL A 144 -4.17 12.35 -20.29
C VAL A 144 -3.68 10.98 -19.82
N VAL A 145 -4.55 10.17 -19.21
CA VAL A 145 -4.21 8.80 -18.77
C VAL A 145 -3.79 7.93 -19.95
N SER A 146 -4.50 8.04 -21.08
CA SER A 146 -4.21 7.26 -22.30
C SER A 146 -2.89 7.67 -22.96
N ALA A 147 -2.48 8.94 -22.82
CA ALA A 147 -1.21 9.46 -23.33
C ALA A 147 -0.01 9.21 -22.39
N MET A 148 -0.26 8.71 -21.17
CA MET A 148 0.77 8.58 -20.15
C MET A 148 1.85 7.53 -20.47
N PRO A 149 1.55 6.39 -21.13
CA PRO A 149 2.59 5.48 -21.60
C PRO A 149 3.62 6.15 -22.53
N GLN A 150 3.18 7.06 -23.41
CA GLN A 150 4.04 7.80 -24.34
C GLN A 150 4.94 8.79 -23.59
N VAL A 151 4.39 9.48 -22.57
CA VAL A 151 5.16 10.38 -21.71
C VAL A 151 6.19 9.61 -20.88
N LEU A 152 5.81 8.48 -20.27
CA LEU A 152 6.73 7.65 -19.49
C LEU A 152 7.85 7.09 -20.37
N SER A 153 7.53 6.65 -21.59
CA SER A 153 8.53 6.21 -22.57
C SER A 153 9.52 7.32 -22.92
N PHE A 154 9.06 8.57 -23.07
CA PHE A 154 9.95 9.72 -23.27
C PHE A 154 10.86 9.96 -22.06
N LEU A 155 10.35 9.77 -20.84
CA LEU A 155 11.10 9.90 -19.58
C LEU A 155 12.00 8.69 -19.26
N GLN A 156 11.97 7.64 -20.08
CA GLN A 156 12.68 6.38 -19.87
C GLN A 156 12.33 5.68 -18.54
N LEU A 157 11.06 5.81 -18.11
CA LEU A 157 10.49 5.15 -16.93
C LEU A 157 9.64 3.93 -17.32
#